data_AF-A0A7J3U6Y7-F1
#
_entry.id   AF-A0A7J3U6Y7-F1
#
_cell.length_a   1.000
_cell.length_b   1.000
_cell.length_c   1.000
_cell.angle_alpha   90.00
_cell.angle_beta   90.00
_cell.angle_gamma   90.00
#
_symmetry.space_group_name_H-M   'P 1'
#
loop_
_entity.id
_entity.type
_entity.pdbx_description
1 polymer ?
#
loop_
_entity_poly.entity_id
_entity_poly.type
_entity_poly.pdbx_seq_one_letter_code
_entity_poly.pdbx_strand_id
1 'polypeptide(L)'
;QYIYESHIAPVNPSDPEEFPYYFGGGTPSDVIYGNIDPIPGDWSTTANDTYSYYPFIENAIGRITGWDAQDASALVVRTIFYDSIIDKLGDWKDNAALLIGGGQDFQKPLLRYLIFGDILHLTPRGEPMKYWTGYGEIAGERTAEKLLKPMGFNVLDAYSEEASREGFSDEALDKIKKACLLNRVFFSKNQVKNLLGEDVVKGGRYMENSNFIWANAHGQQHMFAMEGVDTTAAGFGGPLMHWTLKQIVPVVGGGFLGPGYSLSQKGVYGTRDVENMNLGPSFMWLESCICGKIDGMDPRTSIGQTFMHAGLNTLIAAPTESNIAGGYLEPKNRMYDTPFSVWRAYRNTSKNARNGEYPEPHFGYKIYTDLCRELKENDATMGLAFRNAKNNYLPYDANWTLWWSPPLIRTGDINIDMQIYRSQAEMLKTASQAKTPMLKNKYISFYEYLLFGDPAFNPYIPGE
;
A
#
# COMPACT_ATOMS: atom_id res chain seq x y z
N GLN A 1 9.14 10.04 18.82
CA GLN A 1 9.36 9.00 17.80
C GLN A 1 10.83 9.05 17.43
N TYR A 2 11.52 7.92 17.43
CA TYR A 2 12.89 7.86 16.93
C TYR A 2 12.87 7.69 15.41
N ILE A 3 13.85 8.27 14.73
CA ILE A 3 13.98 8.23 13.27
C ILE A 3 15.23 7.41 12.97
N TYR A 4 15.05 6.26 12.32
CA TYR A 4 16.16 5.45 11.83
C TYR A 4 16.71 6.02 10.52
N GLU A 5 18.03 5.98 10.35
CA GLU A 5 18.70 6.41 9.13
C GLU A 5 18.38 5.44 7.98
N SER A 6 17.61 5.94 7.01
CA SER A 6 17.17 5.16 5.86
C SER A 6 18.04 5.45 4.65
N HIS A 7 18.42 4.41 3.92
CA HIS A 7 19.12 4.59 2.64
C HIS A 7 18.19 5.05 1.50
N ILE A 8 16.86 4.97 1.69
CA ILE A 8 15.85 5.43 0.74
C ILE A 8 15.57 6.92 0.95
N ALA A 9 15.34 7.30 2.21
CA ALA A 9 15.14 8.68 2.64
C ALA A 9 16.20 9.04 3.71
N PRO A 10 17.46 9.32 3.35
CA PRO A 10 18.50 9.58 4.34
C PRO A 10 18.27 10.89 5.09
N VAL A 11 18.59 10.86 6.39
CA VAL A 11 18.63 12.05 7.24
C VAL A 11 20.06 12.59 7.17
N ASN A 12 20.31 13.65 6.39
CA ASN A 12 21.64 14.28 6.34
C ASN A 12 21.81 15.20 7.58
N PRO A 13 22.68 14.86 8.56
CA PRO A 13 22.86 15.70 9.74
C PRO A 13 23.73 16.94 9.48
N SER A 14 24.53 16.91 8.40
CA SER A 14 25.46 17.99 8.05
C SER A 14 24.84 19.13 7.26
N ASP A 15 23.69 18.89 6.61
CA ASP A 15 22.96 19.93 5.89
C ASP A 15 21.46 19.61 5.81
N PRO A 16 20.67 19.95 6.85
CA PRO A 16 19.22 19.73 6.87
C PRO A 16 18.46 20.66 5.89
N GLU A 17 19.11 21.66 5.30
CA GLU A 17 18.51 22.58 4.32
C GLU A 17 18.66 22.08 2.86
N GLU A 18 19.60 21.18 2.58
CA GLU A 18 19.89 20.70 1.21
C GLU A 18 18.82 19.76 0.62
N PHE A 19 17.98 19.12 1.46
CA PHE A 19 16.94 18.20 0.97
C PHE A 19 15.61 18.42 1.70
N PRO A 20 14.73 19.32 1.20
CA PRO A 20 13.34 19.33 1.60
C PRO A 20 12.67 18.04 1.10
N TYR A 21 12.75 16.96 1.88
CA TYR A 21 11.90 15.81 1.64
C TYR A 21 10.46 16.24 1.87
N TYR A 22 9.65 16.23 0.80
CA TYR A 22 8.23 16.60 0.82
C TYR A 22 7.43 15.81 1.89
N PHE A 23 7.96 14.69 2.37
CA PHE A 23 7.35 13.80 3.37
C PHE A 23 8.23 13.56 4.63
N GLY A 24 9.33 14.30 4.81
CA GLY A 24 10.30 14.08 5.90
C GLY A 24 11.36 13.01 5.59
N GLY A 25 12.41 12.95 6.43
CA GLY A 25 13.55 12.05 6.26
C GLY A 25 13.55 10.86 7.24
N GLY A 26 14.22 9.79 6.85
CA GLY A 26 14.42 8.57 7.62
C GLY A 26 13.24 7.61 7.63
N THR A 27 13.30 6.67 8.57
CA THR A 27 12.20 5.75 8.89
C THR A 27 11.78 6.00 10.33
N PRO A 28 10.77 6.87 10.56
CA PRO A 28 10.19 7.05 11.88
C PRO A 28 9.63 5.72 12.38
N SER A 29 10.07 5.26 13.55
CA SER A 29 9.69 3.94 14.06
C SER A 29 9.54 3.89 15.57
N ASP A 30 8.70 2.96 16.03
CA ASP A 30 8.50 2.66 17.44
C ASP A 30 9.28 1.41 17.89
N VAL A 31 9.99 0.71 16.98
CA VAL A 31 10.76 -0.53 17.29
C VAL A 31 11.67 -0.37 18.51
N ILE A 32 12.40 0.75 18.60
CA ILE A 32 13.32 1.00 19.71
C ILE A 32 12.66 0.95 21.09
N TYR A 33 11.36 1.27 21.18
CA TYR A 33 10.67 1.27 22.47
C TYR A 33 10.31 -0.13 22.97
N GLY A 34 10.43 -1.15 22.11
CA GLY A 34 10.16 -2.53 22.46
C GLY A 34 11.34 -3.46 22.26
N ASN A 35 12.40 -2.99 21.61
CA ASN A 35 13.71 -3.59 21.64
C ASN A 35 14.42 -3.16 22.95
N ILE A 36 14.67 -4.11 23.86
CA ILE A 36 15.33 -3.82 25.14
C ILE A 36 16.86 -3.89 25.07
N ASP A 37 17.41 -4.50 24.02
CA ASP A 37 18.84 -4.74 23.83
C ASP A 37 19.39 -4.20 22.49
N PRO A 38 19.05 -2.95 22.08
CA PRO A 38 19.47 -2.41 20.79
C PRO A 38 20.99 -2.18 20.80
N ILE A 39 21.63 -2.31 19.64
CA ILE A 39 23.07 -1.99 19.51
C ILE A 39 23.28 -0.50 19.84
N PRO A 40 24.02 -0.15 20.91
CA PRO A 40 24.13 1.24 21.34
C PRO A 40 24.74 2.14 20.26
N GLY A 41 24.00 3.18 19.86
CA GLY A 41 24.44 4.18 18.89
C GLY A 41 24.29 3.79 17.42
N ASP A 42 23.82 2.58 17.11
CA ASP A 42 23.46 2.21 15.73
C ASP A 42 21.98 2.54 15.47
N TRP A 43 21.78 3.67 14.80
CA TRP A 43 20.46 4.15 14.39
C TRP A 43 20.18 3.88 12.91
N SER A 44 20.98 3.04 12.25
CA SER A 44 20.74 2.68 10.86
C SER A 44 19.48 1.83 10.74
N THR A 45 18.75 1.97 9.64
CA THR A 45 17.67 1.04 9.29
C THR A 45 18.17 -0.40 9.10
N THR A 46 19.48 -0.64 9.10
CA THR A 46 20.09 -1.97 9.03
C THR A 46 20.65 -2.45 10.38
N ALA A 47 20.36 -1.73 11.46
CA ALA A 47 20.81 -2.09 12.80
C ALA A 47 20.26 -3.47 13.20
N ASN A 48 21.16 -4.29 13.72
CA ASN A 48 20.84 -5.57 14.34
C ASN A 48 20.58 -5.40 15.84
N ASP A 49 20.44 -6.53 16.53
CA ASP A 49 20.28 -6.58 17.97
C ASP A 49 21.58 -7.03 18.66
N THR A 50 21.73 -6.74 19.96
CA THR A 50 22.89 -7.18 20.74
C THR A 50 22.92 -8.69 20.93
N TYR A 51 21.75 -9.33 21.11
CA TYR A 51 21.63 -10.76 21.41
C TYR A 51 20.98 -11.59 20.31
N SER A 52 20.50 -10.95 19.23
CA SER A 52 20.06 -11.64 18.02
C SER A 52 20.69 -11.10 16.73
N TYR A 53 20.76 -11.95 15.71
CA TYR A 53 21.35 -11.55 14.43
C TYR A 53 20.52 -10.49 13.70
N TYR A 54 19.20 -10.55 13.78
CA TYR A 54 18.28 -9.54 13.26
C TYR A 54 17.76 -8.67 14.40
N PRO A 55 17.24 -7.45 14.12
CA PRO A 55 16.53 -6.68 15.13
C PRO A 55 15.38 -7.49 15.71
N PHE A 56 15.18 -7.39 17.02
CA PHE A 56 14.17 -8.11 17.76
C PHE A 56 13.37 -7.15 18.64
N ILE A 57 12.11 -7.50 18.89
CA ILE A 57 11.18 -6.72 19.72
C ILE A 57 10.65 -7.64 20.82
N GLU A 58 11.02 -7.39 22.07
CA GLU A 58 10.54 -8.14 23.22
C GLU A 58 9.17 -7.65 23.69
N ASN A 59 8.97 -6.34 23.75
CA ASN A 59 7.73 -5.75 24.23
C ASN A 59 6.78 -5.42 23.08
N ALA A 60 5.49 -5.80 23.23
CA ALA A 60 4.46 -5.33 22.31
C ALA A 60 4.24 -3.82 22.50
N ILE A 61 4.17 -3.09 21.40
CA ILE A 61 4.04 -1.62 21.40
C ILE A 61 2.84 -1.24 20.56
N GLY A 62 2.07 -0.29 21.06
CA GLY A 62 1.04 0.42 20.31
C GLY A 62 0.98 1.88 20.73
N ARG A 63 0.38 2.70 19.88
CA ARG A 63 0.23 4.14 20.13
C ARG A 63 -1.23 4.53 20.21
N ILE A 64 -1.64 5.06 21.36
CA ILE A 64 -2.92 5.74 21.50
C ILE A 64 -2.75 7.16 20.96
N THR A 65 -3.37 7.44 19.82
CA THR A 65 -3.39 8.74 19.15
C THR A 65 -4.82 9.19 18.85
N GLY A 66 -5.00 10.47 18.57
CA GLY A 66 -6.28 11.07 18.21
C GLY A 66 -6.10 12.54 17.83
N TRP A 67 -7.16 13.17 17.31
CA TRP A 67 -7.12 14.62 17.04
C TRP A 67 -7.06 15.44 18.32
N ASP A 68 -7.67 14.94 19.38
CA ASP A 68 -7.71 15.53 20.70
C ASP A 68 -7.84 14.44 21.79
N ALA A 69 -8.08 14.88 23.03
CA ALA A 69 -8.25 13.98 24.16
C ALA A 69 -9.54 13.16 24.07
N GLN A 70 -10.57 13.65 23.39
CA GLN A 70 -11.84 12.97 23.21
C GLN A 70 -11.67 11.78 22.26
N ASP A 71 -10.94 11.95 21.16
CA ASP A 71 -10.59 10.86 20.25
C ASP A 71 -9.76 9.78 20.95
N ALA A 72 -8.72 10.18 21.69
CA ALA A 72 -7.89 9.25 22.45
C ALA A 72 -8.72 8.49 23.51
N SER A 73 -9.62 9.20 24.20
CA SER A 73 -10.54 8.59 25.15
C SER A 73 -11.52 7.63 24.46
N ALA A 74 -12.04 7.98 23.28
CA ALA A 74 -12.94 7.13 22.51
C ALA A 74 -12.24 5.84 22.09
N LEU A 75 -10.99 5.92 21.63
CA LEU A 75 -10.17 4.77 21.28
C LEU A 75 -9.98 3.80 22.47
N VAL A 76 -9.65 4.33 23.65
CA VAL A 76 -9.53 3.50 24.87
C VAL A 76 -10.85 2.84 25.25
N VAL A 77 -11.96 3.60 25.19
CA VAL A 77 -13.29 3.09 25.53
C VAL A 77 -13.75 2.02 24.53
N ARG A 78 -13.47 2.16 23.23
CA ARG A 78 -13.77 1.15 22.20
C ARG A 78 -13.07 -0.17 22.48
N THR A 79 -11.83 -0.15 22.97
CA THR A 79 -11.11 -1.35 23.40
C THR A 79 -11.69 -1.96 24.68
N ILE A 80 -11.93 -1.16 25.72
CA ILE A 80 -12.45 -1.67 27.01
C ILE A 80 -13.84 -2.30 26.86
N PHE A 81 -14.70 -1.70 26.05
CA PHE A 81 -16.07 -2.18 25.84
C PHE A 81 -16.24 -2.92 24.51
N TYR A 82 -15.16 -3.40 23.90
CA TYR A 82 -15.17 -3.97 22.56
C TYR A 82 -16.24 -5.06 22.40
N ASP A 83 -16.26 -6.06 23.29
CA ASP A 83 -17.23 -7.16 23.25
C ASP A 83 -18.68 -6.66 23.32
N SER A 84 -18.95 -5.68 24.18
CA SER A 84 -20.28 -5.08 24.32
C SER A 84 -20.71 -4.25 23.11
N ILE A 85 -19.76 -3.74 22.34
CA ILE A 85 -19.99 -2.99 21.10
C ILE A 85 -20.19 -3.98 19.95
N ILE A 86 -19.24 -4.89 19.74
CA ILE A 86 -19.18 -5.81 18.59
C ILE A 86 -20.39 -6.74 18.55
N ASP A 87 -20.91 -7.19 19.71
CA ASP A 87 -22.10 -8.04 19.80
C ASP A 87 -23.37 -7.37 19.26
N LYS A 88 -23.41 -6.03 19.21
CA LYS A 88 -24.55 -5.27 18.69
C LYS A 88 -24.45 -4.99 17.19
N LEU A 89 -23.33 -5.31 16.56
CA LEU A 89 -23.07 -5.00 15.15
C LEU A 89 -23.57 -6.09 14.19
N GLY A 90 -24.08 -7.21 14.69
CA GLY A 90 -24.67 -8.28 13.86
C GLY A 90 -23.69 -8.78 12.79
N ASP A 91 -24.18 -9.14 11.61
CA ASP A 91 -23.39 -9.70 10.50
C ASP A 91 -22.23 -8.81 10.01
N TRP A 92 -22.20 -7.53 10.41
CA TRP A 92 -21.07 -6.63 10.14
C TRP A 92 -19.74 -7.21 10.62
N LYS A 93 -19.75 -7.81 11.82
CA LYS A 93 -18.52 -8.29 12.48
C LYS A 93 -17.86 -9.46 11.75
N ASP A 94 -18.64 -10.17 10.93
CA ASP A 94 -18.21 -11.34 10.19
C ASP A 94 -17.60 -10.98 8.82
N ASN A 95 -17.58 -9.70 8.43
CA ASN A 95 -17.05 -9.28 7.14
C ASN A 95 -15.58 -8.83 7.24
N ALA A 96 -14.80 -9.22 6.23
CA ALA A 96 -13.45 -8.72 6.01
C ALA A 96 -13.34 -8.03 4.64
N ALA A 97 -12.99 -6.75 4.61
CA ALA A 97 -12.72 -6.02 3.38
C ALA A 97 -11.30 -6.33 2.89
N LEU A 98 -11.18 -6.74 1.63
CA LEU A 98 -9.91 -6.97 0.97
C LEU A 98 -9.80 -6.08 -0.27
N LEU A 99 -9.14 -4.94 -0.12
CA LEU A 99 -9.06 -3.93 -1.16
C LEU A 99 -7.65 -3.88 -1.74
N ILE A 100 -7.53 -4.21 -3.02
CA ILE A 100 -6.26 -4.21 -3.75
C ILE A 100 -6.30 -3.13 -4.82
N GLY A 101 -5.70 -1.98 -4.52
CA GLY A 101 -5.56 -0.88 -5.46
C GLY A 101 -4.48 -1.11 -6.51
N GLY A 102 -4.36 -0.16 -7.43
CA GLY A 102 -3.18 -0.05 -8.27
C GLY A 102 -1.95 0.25 -7.42
N GLY A 103 -0.83 -0.39 -7.74
CA GLY A 103 0.45 0.05 -7.20
C GLY A 103 1.48 -0.96 -6.80
N GLN A 104 1.10 -2.23 -6.76
CA GLN A 104 2.03 -3.32 -6.52
C GLN A 104 2.47 -4.01 -7.80
N ASP A 105 1.89 -3.67 -8.94
CA ASP A 105 2.27 -4.22 -10.23
C ASP A 105 3.35 -3.36 -10.89
N PHE A 106 4.49 -3.99 -11.21
CA PHE A 106 5.65 -3.31 -11.78
C PHE A 106 6.16 -4.03 -13.03
N GLN A 107 6.33 -3.29 -14.11
CA GLN A 107 6.99 -3.77 -15.33
C GLN A 107 8.23 -2.96 -15.67
N LYS A 108 9.13 -3.58 -16.43
CA LYS A 108 10.28 -2.95 -17.09
C LYS A 108 10.12 -3.07 -18.61
N PRO A 109 9.26 -2.26 -19.27
CA PRO A 109 9.01 -2.38 -20.71
C PRO A 109 10.23 -1.92 -21.52
N LEU A 110 10.79 -2.81 -22.36
CA LEU A 110 12.00 -2.51 -23.15
C LEU A 110 11.86 -1.25 -24.02
N LEU A 111 10.73 -1.09 -24.71
CA LEU A 111 10.49 0.03 -25.61
C LEU A 111 10.54 1.38 -24.90
N ARG A 112 10.09 1.44 -23.64
CA ARG A 112 10.20 2.66 -22.84
C ARG A 112 11.65 3.08 -22.68
N TYR A 113 12.52 2.17 -22.24
CA TYR A 113 13.92 2.54 -21.99
C TYR A 113 14.68 2.84 -23.26
N LEU A 114 14.38 2.15 -24.37
CA LEU A 114 14.98 2.49 -25.66
C LEU A 114 14.62 3.93 -26.06
N ILE A 115 13.34 4.30 -25.97
CA ILE A 115 12.88 5.63 -26.40
C ILE A 115 13.23 6.70 -25.38
N PHE A 116 12.77 6.56 -24.13
CA PHE A 116 12.88 7.59 -23.10
C PHE A 116 14.23 7.58 -22.38
N GLY A 117 14.92 6.44 -22.31
CA GLY A 117 16.25 6.36 -21.69
C GLY A 117 17.39 6.55 -22.68
N ASP A 118 17.45 5.72 -23.71
CA ASP A 118 18.60 5.66 -24.61
C ASP A 118 18.56 6.75 -25.69
N ILE A 119 17.37 7.09 -26.21
CA ILE A 119 17.22 8.12 -27.26
C ILE A 119 16.98 9.52 -26.67
N LEU A 120 16.02 9.67 -25.75
CA LEU A 120 15.60 10.98 -25.24
C LEU A 120 16.30 11.41 -23.94
N HIS A 121 16.96 10.48 -23.23
CA HIS A 121 17.62 10.74 -21.92
C HIS A 121 16.70 11.37 -20.86
N LEU A 122 15.40 11.05 -20.90
CA LEU A 122 14.36 11.54 -20.00
C LEU A 122 14.12 10.62 -18.79
N THR A 123 14.49 9.34 -18.88
CA THR A 123 14.29 8.35 -17.80
C THR A 123 15.54 7.48 -17.63
N PRO A 124 16.00 7.20 -16.40
CA PRO A 124 17.08 6.25 -16.17
C PRO A 124 16.78 4.86 -16.77
N ARG A 125 17.80 4.20 -17.32
CA ARG A 125 17.65 2.86 -17.90
C ARG A 125 17.34 1.83 -16.82
N GLY A 126 16.28 1.04 -17.01
CA GLY A 126 15.92 -0.07 -16.11
C GLY A 126 14.99 0.28 -14.95
N GLU A 127 14.54 1.53 -14.84
CA GLU A 127 13.57 2.00 -13.81
C GLU A 127 12.16 1.41 -14.02
N PRO A 128 11.70 0.49 -13.17
CA PRO A 128 10.38 -0.13 -13.31
C PRO A 128 9.26 0.89 -13.23
N MET A 129 8.21 0.65 -14.01
CA MET A 129 6.99 1.42 -14.03
C MET A 129 5.87 0.62 -13.38
N LYS A 130 5.03 1.33 -12.63
CA LYS A 130 3.76 0.80 -12.16
C LYS A 130 2.84 0.49 -13.34
N TYR A 131 2.69 -0.80 -13.65
CA TYR A 131 1.95 -1.28 -14.80
C TYR A 131 1.52 -2.73 -14.59
N TRP A 132 0.29 -3.06 -14.95
CA TRP A 132 -0.38 -4.31 -14.59
C TRP A 132 0.44 -5.57 -14.92
N THR A 133 0.63 -6.46 -13.96
CA THR A 133 1.21 -7.81 -14.16
C THR A 133 0.31 -8.93 -13.66
N GLY A 134 -0.75 -8.59 -12.92
CA GLY A 134 -1.62 -9.50 -12.19
C GLY A 134 -1.07 -9.91 -10.82
N TYR A 135 0.03 -9.30 -10.36
CA TYR A 135 0.61 -9.59 -9.06
C TYR A 135 -0.34 -9.21 -7.92
N GLY A 136 -0.92 -8.00 -7.96
CA GLY A 136 -1.88 -7.55 -6.95
C GLY A 136 -3.11 -8.47 -6.87
N GLU A 137 -3.65 -8.84 -8.03
CA GLU A 137 -4.79 -9.78 -8.15
C GLU A 137 -4.49 -11.12 -7.46
N ILE A 138 -3.37 -11.77 -7.81
CA ILE A 138 -2.97 -13.05 -7.21
C ILE A 138 -2.67 -12.91 -5.71
N ALA A 139 -2.08 -11.80 -5.27
CA ALA A 139 -1.83 -11.55 -3.86
C ALA A 139 -3.14 -11.35 -3.07
N GLY A 140 -4.12 -10.68 -3.67
CA GLY A 140 -5.49 -10.57 -3.15
C GLY A 140 -6.15 -11.95 -3.05
N GLU A 141 -6.21 -12.70 -4.14
CA GLU A 141 -6.78 -14.06 -4.14
C GLU A 141 -6.13 -14.95 -3.07
N ARG A 142 -4.80 -14.93 -2.94
CA ARG A 142 -4.08 -15.65 -1.87
C ARG A 142 -4.57 -15.22 -0.49
N THR A 143 -4.66 -13.92 -0.25
CA THR A 143 -5.06 -13.36 1.05
C THR A 143 -6.50 -13.76 1.39
N ALA A 144 -7.41 -13.75 0.41
CA ALA A 144 -8.76 -14.24 0.59
C ALA A 144 -8.78 -15.74 0.91
N GLU A 145 -8.20 -16.58 0.05
CA GLU A 145 -8.35 -18.04 0.09
C GLU A 145 -7.50 -18.72 1.16
N LYS A 146 -6.30 -18.19 1.46
CA LYS A 146 -5.34 -18.82 2.37
C LYS A 146 -5.32 -18.21 3.76
N LEU A 147 -5.96 -17.05 3.95
CA LEU A 147 -5.93 -16.34 5.23
C LEU A 147 -7.34 -15.99 5.73
N LEU A 148 -8.02 -15.06 5.08
CA LEU A 148 -9.26 -14.47 5.61
C LEU A 148 -10.44 -15.46 5.61
N LYS A 149 -10.67 -16.21 4.53
CA LYS A 149 -11.72 -17.25 4.50
C LYS A 149 -11.44 -18.37 5.52
N PRO A 150 -10.20 -18.90 5.64
CA PRO A 150 -9.87 -19.81 6.72
C PRO A 150 -10.10 -19.25 8.12
N MET A 151 -9.93 -17.94 8.34
CA MET A 151 -10.28 -17.26 9.60
C MET A 151 -11.79 -17.13 9.85
N GLY A 152 -12.64 -17.59 8.93
CA GLY A 152 -14.10 -17.59 9.10
C GLY A 152 -14.82 -16.36 8.55
N PHE A 153 -14.10 -15.37 8.02
CA PHE A 153 -14.70 -14.14 7.51
C PHE A 153 -15.43 -14.34 6.18
N ASN A 154 -16.53 -13.60 6.00
CA ASN A 154 -17.09 -13.27 4.70
C ASN A 154 -16.23 -12.20 4.02
N VAL A 155 -15.46 -12.61 3.02
CA VAL A 155 -14.50 -11.71 2.35
C VAL A 155 -15.21 -10.87 1.29
N LEU A 156 -15.12 -9.55 1.44
CA LEU A 156 -15.58 -8.53 0.50
C LEU A 156 -14.38 -7.98 -0.26
N ASP A 157 -14.06 -8.58 -1.41
CA ASP A 157 -12.90 -8.19 -2.22
C ASP A 157 -13.26 -7.24 -3.37
N ALA A 158 -12.38 -6.28 -3.61
CA ALA A 158 -12.46 -5.36 -4.73
C ALA A 158 -11.07 -4.99 -5.23
N TYR A 159 -10.94 -4.78 -6.55
CA TYR A 159 -9.65 -4.56 -7.21
C TYR A 159 -9.64 -3.28 -8.02
N SER A 160 -8.49 -2.57 -7.98
CA SER A 160 -8.23 -1.34 -8.71
C SER A 160 -9.37 -0.32 -8.57
N GLU A 161 -10.00 0.08 -9.66
CA GLU A 161 -11.07 1.07 -9.67
C GLU A 161 -12.30 0.65 -8.83
N GLU A 162 -12.62 -0.65 -8.76
CA GLU A 162 -13.70 -1.18 -7.92
C GLU A 162 -13.46 -0.91 -6.43
N ALA A 163 -12.19 -0.91 -6.01
CA ALA A 163 -11.77 -0.65 -4.64
C ALA A 163 -11.80 0.84 -4.25
N SER A 164 -12.13 1.73 -5.19
CA SER A 164 -12.26 3.17 -4.92
C SER A 164 -13.31 3.45 -3.83
N ARG A 165 -13.20 4.61 -3.19
CA ARG A 165 -14.14 5.04 -2.13
C ARG A 165 -15.55 5.26 -2.69
N GLU A 166 -15.64 6.01 -3.78
CA GLU A 166 -16.91 6.47 -4.35
C GLU A 166 -16.83 6.57 -5.88
N GLY A 167 -17.88 6.11 -6.56
CA GLY A 167 -18.02 6.23 -8.01
C GLY A 167 -18.73 7.52 -8.46
N PHE A 168 -18.80 7.72 -9.78
CA PHE A 168 -19.58 8.79 -10.37
C PHE A 168 -21.04 8.38 -10.56
N SER A 169 -21.95 9.27 -10.16
CA SER A 169 -23.37 9.16 -10.53
C SER A 169 -23.59 9.47 -12.01
N ASP A 170 -24.69 8.97 -12.56
CA ASP A 170 -25.09 9.27 -13.95
C ASP A 170 -25.21 10.76 -14.22
N GLU A 171 -25.69 11.51 -13.23
CA GLU A 171 -25.86 12.96 -13.29
C GLU A 171 -24.51 13.69 -13.33
N ALA A 172 -23.53 13.24 -12.53
CA ALA A 172 -22.19 13.79 -12.54
C ALA A 172 -21.52 13.58 -13.91
N LEU A 173 -21.65 12.37 -14.47
CA LEU A 173 -21.12 12.05 -15.80
C LEU A 173 -21.81 12.86 -16.90
N ASP A 174 -23.11 13.11 -16.80
CA ASP A 174 -23.83 13.99 -17.73
C ASP A 174 -23.35 15.43 -17.67
N LYS A 175 -23.07 15.95 -16.47
CA LYS A 175 -22.47 17.27 -16.30
C LYS A 175 -21.10 17.34 -16.97
N ILE A 176 -20.22 16.35 -16.75
CA ILE A 176 -18.91 16.28 -17.40
C ILE A 176 -19.07 16.24 -18.93
N LYS A 177 -19.95 15.38 -19.45
CA LYS A 177 -20.20 15.24 -20.90
C LYS A 177 -20.65 16.56 -21.54
N LYS A 178 -21.44 17.37 -20.82
CA LYS A 178 -22.03 18.62 -21.34
C LYS A 178 -21.18 19.86 -21.10
N ALA A 179 -20.11 19.77 -20.31
CA ALA A 179 -19.30 20.90 -19.83
C ALA A 179 -18.72 21.79 -20.94
N CYS A 180 -18.18 21.19 -22.01
CA CYS A 180 -17.63 21.95 -23.14
C CYS A 180 -17.73 21.16 -24.45
N LEU A 181 -17.40 21.80 -25.59
CA LEU A 181 -17.44 21.17 -26.90
C LEU A 181 -16.55 19.93 -26.98
N LEU A 182 -15.33 20.00 -26.41
CA LEU A 182 -14.40 18.88 -26.40
C LEU A 182 -14.98 17.68 -25.64
N ASN A 183 -15.61 17.90 -24.49
CA ASN A 183 -16.25 16.81 -23.75
C ASN A 183 -17.44 16.23 -24.52
N ARG A 184 -18.27 17.09 -25.13
CA ARG A 184 -19.41 16.63 -25.95
C ARG A 184 -18.99 15.74 -27.11
N VAL A 185 -17.82 15.97 -27.67
CA VAL A 185 -17.28 15.16 -28.78
C VAL A 185 -16.50 13.94 -28.26
N PHE A 186 -15.54 14.13 -27.36
CA PHE A 186 -14.54 13.11 -27.02
C PHE A 186 -14.81 12.34 -25.73
N PHE A 187 -15.59 12.90 -24.78
CA PHE A 187 -15.83 12.25 -23.50
C PHE A 187 -16.79 11.06 -23.64
N SER A 188 -16.35 9.86 -23.32
CA SER A 188 -17.20 8.67 -23.36
C SER A 188 -17.85 8.40 -22.00
N LYS A 189 -19.09 8.88 -21.80
CA LYS A 189 -19.86 8.67 -20.57
C LYS A 189 -19.94 7.19 -20.18
N ASN A 190 -20.36 6.34 -21.11
CA ASN A 190 -20.60 4.92 -20.82
C ASN A 190 -19.30 4.18 -20.45
N GLN A 191 -18.18 4.55 -21.07
CA GLN A 191 -16.87 3.99 -20.72
C GLN A 191 -16.51 4.34 -19.27
N VAL A 192 -16.67 5.60 -18.86
CA VAL A 192 -16.38 6.01 -17.48
C VAL A 192 -17.38 5.41 -16.51
N LYS A 193 -18.66 5.32 -16.85
CA LYS A 193 -19.68 4.66 -16.03
C LYS A 193 -19.31 3.19 -15.74
N ASN A 194 -18.86 2.46 -16.74
CA ASN A 194 -18.51 1.05 -16.58
C ASN A 194 -17.20 0.81 -15.84
N LEU A 195 -16.37 1.85 -15.63
CA LEU A 195 -15.09 1.76 -14.95
C LEU A 195 -15.12 2.37 -13.54
N LEU A 196 -15.73 3.53 -13.40
CA LEU A 196 -15.75 4.38 -12.20
C LEU A 196 -17.17 4.79 -11.79
N GLY A 197 -18.21 4.13 -12.30
CA GLY A 197 -19.59 4.42 -11.91
C GLY A 197 -19.91 3.96 -10.49
N GLU A 198 -20.91 4.56 -9.87
CA GLU A 198 -21.38 4.20 -8.52
C GLU A 198 -21.86 2.74 -8.40
N ASP A 199 -22.33 2.13 -9.50
CA ASP A 199 -22.72 0.71 -9.56
C ASP A 199 -21.51 -0.25 -9.58
N VAL A 200 -20.32 0.26 -9.93
CA VAL A 200 -19.08 -0.51 -10.07
C VAL A 200 -18.25 -0.37 -8.80
N VAL A 201 -18.07 0.86 -8.32
CA VAL A 201 -17.23 1.16 -7.17
C VAL A 201 -17.87 0.65 -5.87
N LYS A 202 -17.09 -0.06 -5.05
CA LYS A 202 -17.57 -0.75 -3.85
C LYS A 202 -16.72 -0.50 -2.60
N GLY A 203 -15.47 -0.04 -2.76
CA GLY A 203 -14.48 -0.01 -1.68
C GLY A 203 -14.91 0.74 -0.42
N GLY A 204 -15.46 1.95 -0.55
CA GLY A 204 -15.91 2.73 0.61
C GLY A 204 -16.97 1.98 1.43
N ARG A 205 -17.98 1.42 0.75
CA ARG A 205 -19.02 0.61 1.36
C ARG A 205 -18.46 -0.67 2.00
N TYR A 206 -17.47 -1.30 1.38
CA TYR A 206 -16.83 -2.50 1.93
C TYR A 206 -16.06 -2.18 3.23
N MET A 207 -15.33 -1.06 3.28
CA MET A 207 -14.68 -0.62 4.52
C MET A 207 -15.69 -0.34 5.64
N GLU A 208 -16.75 0.40 5.35
CA GLU A 208 -17.82 0.70 6.33
C GLU A 208 -18.54 -0.55 6.83
N ASN A 209 -18.57 -1.61 6.02
CA ASN A 209 -19.28 -2.85 6.34
C ASN A 209 -18.37 -3.98 6.86
N SER A 210 -17.13 -3.69 7.29
CA SER A 210 -16.16 -4.72 7.69
C SER A 210 -15.47 -4.46 9.02
N ASN A 211 -15.35 -5.50 9.84
CA ASN A 211 -14.57 -5.53 11.08
C ASN A 211 -13.07 -5.72 10.83
N PHE A 212 -12.71 -6.38 9.74
CA PHE A 212 -11.31 -6.64 9.37
C PHE A 212 -11.03 -6.02 8.01
N ILE A 213 -9.98 -5.19 7.88
CA ILE A 213 -9.72 -4.44 6.65
C ILE A 213 -8.27 -4.60 6.23
N TRP A 214 -8.05 -5.14 5.03
CA TRP A 214 -6.79 -5.03 4.31
C TRP A 214 -6.98 -4.05 3.16
N ALA A 215 -6.15 -3.01 3.13
CA ALA A 215 -6.13 -2.05 2.03
C ALA A 215 -4.71 -1.88 1.52
N ASN A 216 -4.48 -2.21 0.26
CA ASN A 216 -3.26 -1.86 -0.43
C ASN A 216 -3.53 -0.76 -1.47
N ALA A 217 -2.76 0.32 -1.43
CA ALA A 217 -3.07 1.52 -2.21
C ALA A 217 -1.84 2.38 -2.53
N HIS A 218 -2.06 3.45 -3.30
CA HIS A 218 -1.15 4.58 -3.44
C HIS A 218 -1.39 5.63 -2.37
N GLY A 219 -0.43 5.78 -1.48
CA GLY A 219 -0.58 6.59 -0.28
C GLY A 219 0.28 7.83 -0.29
N GLN A 220 -0.26 8.82 0.38
CA GLN A 220 0.45 9.96 0.92
C GLN A 220 -0.16 10.29 2.29
N GLN A 221 0.39 11.29 2.97
CA GLN A 221 -0.01 11.63 4.34
C GLN A 221 -1.48 12.03 4.48
N HIS A 222 -2.11 12.58 3.44
CA HIS A 222 -3.48 13.15 3.49
C HIS A 222 -4.51 12.38 2.66
N MET A 223 -4.10 11.36 1.91
CA MET A 223 -5.03 10.50 1.18
C MET A 223 -4.34 9.21 0.73
N PHE A 224 -5.14 8.21 0.39
CA PHE A 224 -4.70 7.15 -0.50
C PHE A 224 -5.69 6.89 -1.63
N ALA A 225 -5.19 6.22 -2.66
CA ALA A 225 -5.81 6.12 -3.96
C ALA A 225 -5.72 4.66 -4.44
N MET A 226 -6.85 4.10 -4.87
CA MET A 226 -6.96 2.69 -5.28
C MET A 226 -6.84 2.51 -6.79
N GLU A 227 -6.76 3.60 -7.56
CA GLU A 227 -6.80 3.56 -9.02
C GLU A 227 -5.69 2.72 -9.66
N GLY A 228 -6.08 1.99 -10.70
CA GLY A 228 -5.17 1.26 -11.57
C GLY A 228 -4.81 2.07 -12.82
N VAL A 229 -4.14 1.37 -13.74
CA VAL A 229 -3.72 1.92 -15.04
C VAL A 229 -4.89 2.15 -16.00
N ASP A 230 -6.06 1.57 -15.71
CA ASP A 230 -7.23 1.73 -16.56
C ASP A 230 -7.80 3.15 -16.47
N THR A 231 -7.62 3.85 -15.35
CA THR A 231 -8.00 5.27 -15.24
C THR A 231 -7.15 6.22 -16.11
N THR A 232 -5.90 5.86 -16.44
CA THR A 232 -4.94 6.76 -17.10
C THR A 232 -5.46 7.33 -18.43
N ALA A 233 -6.20 6.53 -19.20
CA ALA A 233 -6.81 6.95 -20.46
C ALA A 233 -8.36 6.89 -20.44
N ALA A 234 -8.95 6.91 -19.24
CA ALA A 234 -10.40 6.87 -19.09
C ALA A 234 -11.06 8.12 -19.68
N GLY A 235 -12.26 7.93 -20.24
CA GLY A 235 -13.10 8.98 -20.77
C GLY A 235 -12.73 9.48 -22.17
N PHE A 236 -11.57 9.14 -22.74
CA PHE A 236 -11.19 9.63 -24.06
C PHE A 236 -11.46 8.62 -25.19
N GLY A 237 -12.24 9.02 -26.20
CA GLY A 237 -12.31 8.33 -27.50
C GLY A 237 -13.03 6.97 -27.51
N GLY A 238 -13.67 6.58 -26.40
CA GLY A 238 -14.43 5.33 -26.30
C GLY A 238 -13.56 4.07 -26.09
N PRO A 239 -14.17 2.86 -26.04
CA PRO A 239 -13.49 1.65 -25.55
C PRO A 239 -12.25 1.23 -26.35
N LEU A 240 -12.27 1.34 -27.68
CA LEU A 240 -11.12 0.96 -28.53
C LEU A 240 -9.93 1.92 -28.38
N MET A 241 -10.22 3.22 -28.32
CA MET A 241 -9.20 4.24 -28.07
C MET A 241 -8.64 4.10 -26.66
N HIS A 242 -9.48 3.87 -25.67
CA HIS A 242 -9.06 3.58 -24.31
C HIS A 242 -8.13 2.38 -24.24
N TRP A 243 -8.50 1.26 -24.86
CA TRP A 243 -7.67 0.06 -24.90
C TRP A 243 -6.30 0.32 -25.52
N THR A 244 -6.24 1.13 -26.58
CA THR A 244 -4.98 1.49 -27.22
C THR A 244 -4.15 2.44 -26.34
N LEU A 245 -4.78 3.50 -25.84
CA LEU A 245 -4.11 4.54 -25.06
C LEU A 245 -3.64 4.01 -23.71
N LYS A 246 -4.35 3.08 -23.06
CA LYS A 246 -3.86 2.50 -21.80
C LYS A 246 -2.58 1.68 -21.96
N GLN A 247 -2.24 1.23 -23.17
CA GLN A 247 -0.96 0.57 -23.46
C GLN A 247 0.17 1.55 -23.74
N ILE A 248 -0.16 2.75 -24.23
CA ILE A 248 0.81 3.73 -24.72
C ILE A 248 1.06 4.82 -23.68
N VAL A 249 0.00 5.38 -23.11
CA VAL A 249 0.06 6.53 -22.22
C VAL A 249 0.85 6.21 -20.96
N PRO A 250 0.68 5.07 -20.27
CA PRO A 250 1.58 4.74 -19.16
C PRO A 250 3.04 4.66 -19.57
N VAL A 251 3.32 4.02 -20.72
CA VAL A 251 4.66 3.87 -21.29
C VAL A 251 5.32 5.21 -21.61
N VAL A 252 4.56 6.20 -22.08
CA VAL A 252 5.02 7.53 -22.48
C VAL A 252 5.03 8.52 -21.30
N GLY A 253 3.92 8.60 -20.57
CA GLY A 253 3.66 9.56 -19.49
C GLY A 253 4.24 9.15 -18.12
N GLY A 254 4.68 7.90 -17.96
CA GLY A 254 5.28 7.42 -16.71
C GLY A 254 4.26 6.92 -15.69
N GLY A 255 3.67 5.76 -15.96
CA GLY A 255 2.73 5.10 -15.04
C GLY A 255 1.32 5.66 -15.16
N PHE A 256 0.79 6.29 -14.11
CA PHE A 256 -0.63 6.64 -14.02
C PHE A 256 -1.01 7.99 -14.63
N LEU A 257 -0.03 8.74 -15.11
CA LEU A 257 -0.26 10.08 -15.65
C LEU A 257 -0.83 9.99 -17.06
N GLY A 258 -2.07 10.47 -17.22
CA GLY A 258 -2.76 10.49 -18.50
C GLY A 258 -4.05 11.31 -18.45
N PRO A 259 -4.74 11.50 -19.59
CA PRO A 259 -5.88 12.40 -19.69
C PRO A 259 -7.06 12.02 -18.77
N GLY A 260 -7.17 10.74 -18.38
CA GLY A 260 -8.21 10.26 -17.48
C GLY A 260 -7.86 10.33 -15.99
N TYR A 261 -6.60 10.66 -15.64
CA TYR A 261 -6.13 10.68 -14.24
C TYR A 261 -6.99 11.55 -13.32
N SER A 262 -7.46 12.70 -13.80
CA SER A 262 -8.36 13.58 -13.01
C SER A 262 -9.67 12.90 -12.55
N LEU A 263 -10.11 11.84 -13.23
CA LEU A 263 -11.31 11.10 -12.86
C LEU A 263 -11.07 10.22 -11.63
N SER A 264 -9.83 9.80 -11.34
CA SER A 264 -9.55 9.00 -10.14
C SER A 264 -9.79 9.78 -8.86
N GLN A 265 -9.67 11.11 -8.89
CA GLN A 265 -9.82 11.98 -7.72
C GLN A 265 -11.18 11.88 -7.03
N LYS A 266 -12.24 11.43 -7.72
CA LYS A 266 -13.54 11.19 -7.08
C LYS A 266 -13.50 10.00 -6.11
N GLY A 267 -12.71 8.99 -6.46
CA GLY A 267 -12.62 7.70 -5.78
C GLY A 267 -11.55 7.62 -4.68
N VAL A 268 -10.82 8.70 -4.42
CA VAL A 268 -9.74 8.72 -3.41
C VAL A 268 -10.31 8.67 -2.00
N TYR A 269 -9.54 8.11 -1.08
CA TYR A 269 -9.78 8.16 0.35
C TYR A 269 -9.02 9.36 0.91
N GLY A 270 -9.65 10.54 0.91
CA GLY A 270 -9.11 11.76 1.49
C GLY A 270 -9.59 11.99 2.92
N THR A 271 -8.86 12.79 3.70
CA THR A 271 -9.20 13.07 5.11
C THR A 271 -10.63 13.60 5.29
N ARG A 272 -11.09 14.50 4.41
CA ARG A 272 -12.46 15.05 4.45
C ARG A 272 -13.55 14.03 4.14
N ASP A 273 -13.22 13.02 3.35
CA ASP A 273 -14.19 12.00 2.98
C ASP A 273 -14.24 10.91 4.05
N VAL A 274 -13.07 10.51 4.56
CA VAL A 274 -12.92 9.46 5.57
C VAL A 274 -13.44 9.88 6.93
N GLU A 275 -13.29 11.15 7.34
CA GLU A 275 -13.82 11.63 8.63
C GLU A 275 -15.34 11.44 8.76
N ASN A 276 -16.04 11.35 7.62
CA ASN A 276 -17.48 11.19 7.53
C ASN A 276 -17.92 9.74 7.25
N MET A 277 -16.98 8.78 7.20
CA MET A 277 -17.30 7.36 7.05
C MET A 277 -17.84 6.79 8.36
N ASN A 278 -18.82 5.90 8.27
CA ASN A 278 -19.41 5.22 9.42
C ASN A 278 -18.65 3.93 9.73
N LEU A 279 -17.42 4.05 10.21
CA LEU A 279 -16.60 2.90 10.56
C LEU A 279 -16.99 2.37 11.94
N GLY A 280 -17.05 1.04 12.08
CA GLY A 280 -17.08 0.38 13.38
C GLY A 280 -15.69 0.28 14.01
N PRO A 281 -15.57 -0.32 15.21
CA PRO A 281 -14.30 -0.54 15.91
C PRO A 281 -13.47 -1.66 15.21
N SER A 282 -13.12 -1.47 13.95
CA SER A 282 -12.42 -2.45 13.12
C SER A 282 -10.91 -2.44 13.33
N PHE A 283 -10.27 -3.51 12.87
CA PHE A 283 -8.84 -3.56 12.59
C PHE A 283 -8.58 -3.24 11.11
N MET A 284 -7.55 -2.45 10.84
CA MET A 284 -7.10 -2.14 9.48
C MET A 284 -5.59 -2.28 9.33
N TRP A 285 -5.17 -3.01 8.30
CA TRP A 285 -3.83 -2.92 7.74
C TRP A 285 -3.87 -2.07 6.47
N LEU A 286 -3.17 -0.93 6.49
CA LEU A 286 -3.01 -0.04 5.36
C LEU A 286 -1.61 -0.19 4.76
N GLU A 287 -1.52 -1.06 3.77
CA GLU A 287 -0.32 -1.33 2.99
C GLU A 287 -0.11 -0.20 1.97
N SER A 288 0.39 0.94 2.44
CA SER A 288 0.60 2.12 1.61
C SER A 288 1.65 3.07 2.17
N CYS A 289 2.31 3.82 1.29
CA CYS A 289 3.33 4.79 1.68
C CYS A 289 2.72 5.93 2.52
N ILE A 290 3.39 6.28 3.62
CA ILE A 290 3.24 7.55 4.36
C ILE A 290 1.87 7.73 5.04
N CYS A 291 0.93 6.79 4.90
CA CYS A 291 -0.40 6.90 5.50
C CYS A 291 -0.40 6.80 7.04
N GLY A 292 0.67 6.29 7.65
CA GLY A 292 0.90 6.28 9.09
C GLY A 292 1.63 7.51 9.63
N LYS A 293 1.89 8.54 8.82
CA LYS A 293 2.70 9.68 9.23
C LYS A 293 1.94 10.54 10.26
N ILE A 294 2.62 10.87 11.36
CA ILE A 294 2.09 11.71 12.44
C ILE A 294 3.05 12.83 12.87
N ASP A 295 4.33 12.73 12.52
CA ASP A 295 5.35 13.72 12.88
C ASP A 295 5.23 14.98 12.03
N GLY A 296 5.29 16.16 12.68
CA GLY A 296 5.30 17.45 12.00
C GLY A 296 3.99 17.83 11.29
N MET A 297 2.87 17.18 11.63
CA MET A 297 1.58 17.37 10.97
C MET A 297 0.43 17.60 11.95
N ASP A 298 -0.59 18.34 11.51
CA ASP A 298 -1.88 18.39 12.21
C ASP A 298 -2.57 17.01 12.08
N PRO A 299 -2.99 16.37 13.18
CA PRO A 299 -3.64 15.05 13.14
C PRO A 299 -4.83 14.97 12.17
N ARG A 300 -5.56 16.06 11.96
CA ARG A 300 -6.70 16.12 11.02
C ARG A 300 -6.30 16.03 9.55
N THR A 301 -5.01 16.21 9.28
CA THR A 301 -4.44 16.10 7.93
C THR A 301 -3.77 14.76 7.68
N SER A 302 -3.68 13.90 8.70
CA SER A 302 -3.14 12.55 8.58
C SER A 302 -4.26 11.56 8.27
N ILE A 303 -4.22 10.93 7.10
CA ILE A 303 -5.24 9.98 6.66
C ILE A 303 -5.39 8.81 7.63
N GLY A 304 -4.29 8.27 8.16
CA GLY A 304 -4.34 7.20 9.16
C GLY A 304 -5.04 7.64 10.44
N GLN A 305 -4.79 8.86 10.92
CA GLN A 305 -5.47 9.41 12.09
C GLN A 305 -6.95 9.70 11.83
N THR A 306 -7.30 10.11 10.61
CA THR A 306 -8.70 10.27 10.21
C THR A 306 -9.46 8.94 10.27
N PHE A 307 -8.85 7.81 9.89
CA PHE A 307 -9.49 6.50 10.05
C PHE A 307 -9.76 6.18 11.53
N MET A 308 -8.77 6.42 12.41
CA MET A 308 -8.94 6.24 13.86
C MET A 308 -10.07 7.11 14.43
N HIS A 309 -10.14 8.37 13.99
CA HIS A 309 -11.23 9.31 14.33
C HIS A 309 -12.60 8.74 13.88
N ALA A 310 -12.70 8.31 12.63
CA ALA A 310 -13.93 7.83 12.00
C ALA A 310 -14.52 6.55 12.62
N GLY A 311 -13.78 5.82 13.46
CA GLY A 311 -14.33 4.69 14.20
C GLY A 311 -13.36 3.55 14.46
N LEU A 312 -12.26 3.49 13.71
CA LEU A 312 -11.33 2.37 13.72
C LEU A 312 -10.70 2.16 15.10
N ASN A 313 -10.51 0.89 15.50
CA ASN A 313 -9.96 0.55 16.81
C ASN A 313 -8.46 0.29 16.76
N THR A 314 -7.93 -0.24 15.66
CA THR A 314 -6.48 -0.38 15.48
C THR A 314 -6.08 -0.30 14.01
N LEU A 315 -5.08 0.52 13.71
CA LEU A 315 -4.48 0.69 12.39
C LEU A 315 -3.02 0.25 12.41
N ILE A 316 -2.60 -0.52 11.42
CA ILE A 316 -1.19 -0.72 11.08
C ILE A 316 -0.89 -0.03 9.76
N ALA A 317 0.07 0.90 9.75
CA ALA A 317 0.43 1.69 8.58
C ALA A 317 1.89 2.16 8.62
N ALA A 318 2.45 2.47 7.45
CA ALA A 318 3.81 3.00 7.32
C ALA A 318 3.83 4.54 7.40
N PRO A 319 4.66 5.18 8.25
CA PRO A 319 4.83 6.63 8.33
C PRO A 319 5.81 7.18 7.29
N THR A 320 6.52 6.29 6.59
CA THR A 320 7.49 6.61 5.54
C THR A 320 7.10 5.90 4.24
N GLU A 321 7.97 5.94 3.23
CA GLU A 321 7.80 5.16 2.02
C GLU A 321 7.66 3.67 2.37
N SER A 322 6.65 3.00 1.81
CA SER A 322 6.42 1.56 2.01
C SER A 322 7.20 0.74 0.98
N ASN A 323 7.89 -0.30 1.43
CA ASN A 323 8.55 -1.25 0.54
C ASN A 323 7.57 -2.32 0.05
N ILE A 324 7.09 -2.14 -1.18
CA ILE A 324 6.27 -3.14 -1.84
C ILE A 324 7.19 -4.12 -2.58
N ALA A 325 7.06 -5.41 -2.27
CA ALA A 325 7.81 -6.47 -2.93
C ALA A 325 7.63 -6.44 -4.46
N GLY A 326 8.67 -6.87 -5.17
CA GLY A 326 8.75 -6.90 -6.63
C GLY A 326 7.47 -7.39 -7.31
N GLY A 327 6.77 -6.43 -7.90
CA GLY A 327 5.44 -6.55 -8.50
C GLY A 327 5.34 -7.31 -9.80
N TYR A 328 5.88 -8.51 -9.84
CA TYR A 328 5.85 -9.36 -11.02
C TYR A 328 5.56 -10.80 -10.59
N LEU A 329 4.99 -11.54 -11.53
CA LEU A 329 4.73 -12.96 -11.35
C LEU A 329 5.84 -13.81 -11.95
N GLU A 330 6.03 -15.00 -11.39
CA GLU A 330 6.96 -15.98 -11.94
C GLU A 330 6.29 -16.79 -13.08
N PRO A 331 7.06 -17.31 -14.05
CA PRO A 331 8.51 -17.20 -14.19
C PRO A 331 8.96 -15.87 -14.83
N LYS A 332 9.89 -15.16 -14.17
CA LYS A 332 10.60 -13.99 -14.72
C LYS A 332 12.11 -14.23 -14.81
N ASN A 333 12.56 -14.62 -15.99
CA ASN A 333 13.95 -15.03 -16.24
C ASN A 333 14.82 -13.93 -16.88
N ARG A 334 14.27 -12.74 -17.11
CA ARG A 334 14.97 -11.63 -17.77
C ARG A 334 14.55 -10.31 -17.14
N MET A 335 15.44 -9.33 -17.23
CA MET A 335 15.21 -7.98 -16.71
C MET A 335 13.99 -7.30 -17.36
N TYR A 336 13.89 -7.34 -18.70
CA TYR A 336 12.85 -6.61 -19.44
C TYR A 336 11.60 -7.43 -19.67
N ASP A 337 10.46 -6.77 -19.46
CA ASP A 337 9.14 -7.34 -19.66
C ASP A 337 8.68 -7.13 -21.10
N THR A 338 8.14 -8.18 -21.72
CA THR A 338 7.35 -8.09 -22.95
C THR A 338 5.91 -8.49 -22.65
N PRO A 339 4.92 -8.02 -23.43
CA PRO A 339 3.53 -8.40 -23.23
C PRO A 339 3.33 -9.93 -23.13
N PHE A 340 4.06 -10.70 -23.94
CA PHE A 340 4.02 -12.16 -23.89
C PHE A 340 4.60 -12.75 -22.60
N SER A 341 5.71 -12.22 -22.04
CA SER A 341 6.25 -12.78 -20.79
C SER A 341 5.34 -12.49 -19.60
N VAL A 342 4.78 -11.28 -19.53
CA VAL A 342 3.82 -10.91 -18.48
C VAL A 342 2.57 -11.78 -18.57
N TRP A 343 1.98 -11.88 -19.76
CA TRP A 343 0.82 -12.74 -20.00
C TRP A 343 1.09 -14.21 -19.64
N ARG A 344 2.27 -14.74 -19.99
CA ARG A 344 2.64 -16.12 -19.68
C ARG A 344 2.79 -16.34 -18.17
N ALA A 345 3.45 -15.41 -17.47
CA ALA A 345 3.63 -15.49 -16.02
C ALA A 345 2.29 -15.42 -15.28
N TYR A 346 1.42 -14.48 -15.67
CA TYR A 346 0.05 -14.39 -15.15
C TYR A 346 -0.72 -15.68 -15.39
N ARG A 347 -0.82 -16.15 -16.65
CA ARG A 347 -1.58 -17.37 -16.97
C ARG A 347 -1.08 -18.60 -16.21
N ASN A 348 0.23 -18.75 -16.05
CA ASN A 348 0.81 -19.85 -15.29
C ASN A 348 0.44 -19.74 -13.80
N THR A 349 0.59 -18.56 -13.22
CA THR A 349 0.29 -18.34 -11.81
C THR A 349 -1.20 -18.49 -11.52
N SER A 350 -2.09 -17.95 -12.37
CA SER A 350 -3.54 -18.15 -12.23
C SER A 350 -3.94 -19.63 -12.36
N LYS A 351 -3.24 -20.41 -13.20
CA LYS A 351 -3.47 -21.86 -13.27
C LYS A 351 -3.08 -22.55 -11.96
N ASN A 352 -1.96 -22.18 -11.37
CA ASN A 352 -1.51 -22.71 -10.08
C ASN A 352 -2.44 -22.29 -8.94
N ALA A 353 -2.87 -21.03 -8.91
CA ALA A 353 -3.81 -20.49 -7.93
C ALA A 353 -5.14 -21.26 -7.92
N ARG A 354 -5.67 -21.62 -9.10
CA ARG A 354 -6.85 -22.49 -9.24
C ARG A 354 -6.67 -23.90 -8.67
N ASN A 355 -5.44 -24.38 -8.56
CA ASN A 355 -5.10 -25.63 -7.89
C ASN A 355 -4.78 -25.44 -6.40
N GLY A 356 -4.96 -24.23 -5.87
CA GLY A 356 -4.64 -23.88 -4.49
C GLY A 356 -3.17 -23.60 -4.22
N GLU A 357 -2.34 -23.47 -5.27
CA GLU A 357 -0.92 -23.15 -5.19
C GLU A 357 -0.69 -21.66 -5.45
N TYR A 358 -0.37 -20.90 -4.41
CA TYR A 358 -0.14 -19.44 -4.50
C TYR A 358 1.34 -19.11 -4.25
N PRO A 359 1.85 -17.99 -4.80
CA PRO A 359 3.16 -17.48 -4.43
C PRO A 359 3.25 -17.15 -2.93
N GLU A 360 4.38 -17.49 -2.32
CA GLU A 360 4.64 -17.17 -0.91
C GLU A 360 4.55 -15.65 -0.65
N PRO A 361 4.04 -15.24 0.52
CA PRO A 361 4.01 -13.83 0.91
C PRO A 361 5.41 -13.36 1.33
N HIS A 362 5.72 -12.11 0.97
CA HIS A 362 6.97 -11.42 1.28
C HIS A 362 6.67 -9.96 1.68
N PHE A 363 7.62 -9.26 2.31
CA PHE A 363 7.44 -7.88 2.79
C PHE A 363 6.18 -7.74 3.69
N GLY A 364 5.41 -6.65 3.57
CA GLY A 364 4.19 -6.40 4.37
C GLY A 364 3.18 -7.55 4.36
N TYR A 365 3.00 -8.24 3.22
CA TYR A 365 2.12 -9.42 3.15
C TYR A 365 2.57 -10.55 4.06
N LYS A 366 3.89 -10.75 4.25
CA LYS A 366 4.41 -11.80 5.14
C LYS A 366 4.13 -11.45 6.59
N ILE A 367 4.42 -10.21 6.99
CA ILE A 367 4.14 -9.72 8.34
C ILE A 367 2.65 -9.84 8.64
N TYR A 368 1.79 -9.42 7.73
CA TYR A 368 0.34 -9.55 7.88
C TYR A 368 -0.15 -11.00 7.95
N THR A 369 0.39 -11.88 7.10
CA THR A 369 0.04 -13.31 7.13
C THR A 369 0.36 -13.92 8.48
N ASP A 370 1.54 -13.63 9.03
CA ASP A 370 1.93 -14.15 10.35
C ASP A 370 1.15 -13.50 11.48
N LEU A 371 0.83 -12.20 11.39
CA LEU A 371 -0.02 -11.52 12.36
C LEU A 371 -1.40 -12.20 12.44
N CYS A 372 -2.06 -12.38 11.30
CA CYS A 372 -3.37 -13.03 11.24
C CYS A 372 -3.32 -14.49 11.71
N ARG A 373 -2.22 -15.20 11.46
CA ARG A 373 -2.00 -16.55 11.99
C ARG A 373 -1.90 -16.54 13.52
N GLU A 374 -1.11 -15.62 14.08
CA GLU A 374 -0.96 -15.49 15.54
C GLU A 374 -2.28 -15.12 16.23
N LEU A 375 -3.08 -14.23 15.64
CA LEU A 375 -4.41 -13.91 16.16
C LEU A 375 -5.27 -15.18 16.24
N LYS A 376 -5.38 -15.91 15.12
CA LYS A 376 -6.28 -17.07 15.00
C LYS A 376 -5.81 -18.31 15.77
N GLU A 377 -4.51 -18.63 15.69
CA GLU A 377 -3.98 -19.91 16.20
C GLU A 377 -3.58 -19.83 17.68
N ASN A 378 -3.24 -18.64 18.16
CA ASN A 378 -2.71 -18.44 19.52
C ASN A 378 -3.58 -17.53 20.40
N ASP A 379 -4.75 -17.05 19.93
CA ASP A 379 -5.60 -16.08 20.64
C ASP A 379 -4.78 -14.89 21.16
N ALA A 380 -3.91 -14.38 20.28
CA ALA A 380 -2.97 -13.31 20.63
C ALA A 380 -3.66 -11.94 20.53
N THR A 381 -3.29 -11.01 21.40
CA THR A 381 -3.66 -9.60 21.19
C THR A 381 -2.97 -9.04 19.94
N MET A 382 -3.51 -7.97 19.37
CA MET A 382 -2.97 -7.31 18.17
C MET A 382 -1.50 -6.92 18.34
N GLY A 383 -1.12 -6.38 19.50
CA GLY A 383 0.27 -6.02 19.79
C GLY A 383 1.18 -7.25 19.88
N LEU A 384 0.73 -8.34 20.49
CA LEU A 384 1.49 -9.58 20.60
C LEU A 384 1.67 -10.25 19.22
N ALA A 385 0.58 -10.37 18.46
CA ALA A 385 0.58 -10.92 17.11
C ALA A 385 1.49 -10.11 16.18
N PHE A 386 1.40 -8.78 16.20
CA PHE A 386 2.24 -7.93 15.37
C PHE A 386 3.72 -8.01 15.76
N ARG A 387 4.04 -8.02 17.05
CA ARG A 387 5.42 -8.22 17.54
C ARG A 387 5.99 -9.55 17.05
N ASN A 388 5.26 -10.65 17.23
CA ASN A 388 5.68 -11.99 16.81
C ASN A 388 5.90 -12.04 15.30
N ALA A 389 4.97 -11.49 14.52
CA ALA A 389 5.06 -11.43 13.07
C ALA A 389 6.30 -10.66 12.59
N LYS A 390 6.62 -9.53 13.22
CA LYS A 390 7.83 -8.76 12.91
C LYS A 390 9.10 -9.55 13.22
N ASN A 391 9.19 -10.17 14.39
CA ASN A 391 10.36 -10.97 14.78
C ASN A 391 10.58 -12.18 13.86
N ASN A 392 9.51 -12.77 13.32
CA ASN A 392 9.59 -13.89 12.37
C ASN A 392 9.95 -13.45 10.94
N TYR A 393 9.78 -12.17 10.61
CA TYR A 393 9.86 -11.68 9.23
C TYR A 393 11.28 -11.75 8.63
N LEU A 394 12.28 -11.11 9.26
CA LEU A 394 13.63 -11.07 8.70
C LEU A 394 14.31 -12.45 8.61
N PRO A 395 14.23 -13.33 9.62
CA PRO A 395 14.74 -14.70 9.50
C PRO A 395 14.16 -15.46 8.32
N TYR A 396 12.88 -15.22 8.00
CA TYR A 396 12.19 -15.84 6.87
C TYR A 396 12.60 -15.21 5.53
N ASP A 397 12.49 -13.89 5.44
CA ASP A 397 12.50 -13.20 4.16
C ASP A 397 13.91 -12.85 3.69
N ALA A 398 14.90 -12.70 4.57
CA ALA A 398 16.21 -12.12 4.26
C ALA A 398 16.90 -12.71 3.01
N ASN A 399 16.79 -14.03 2.79
CA ASN A 399 17.46 -14.73 1.69
C ASN A 399 16.64 -14.80 0.39
N TRP A 400 15.36 -14.42 0.41
CA TRP A 400 14.51 -14.45 -0.79
C TRP A 400 15.01 -13.48 -1.86
N THR A 401 15.23 -13.93 -3.08
CA THR A 401 15.74 -13.05 -4.16
C THR A 401 14.65 -12.56 -5.09
N LEU A 402 14.69 -11.28 -5.46
CA LEU A 402 13.72 -10.67 -6.35
C LEU A 402 14.35 -9.68 -7.35
N TRP A 403 13.66 -9.46 -8.47
CA TRP A 403 13.87 -8.31 -9.35
C TRP A 403 13.31 -7.07 -8.69
N TRP A 404 14.18 -6.31 -8.03
CA TRP A 404 13.74 -5.15 -7.28
C TRP A 404 13.20 -4.03 -8.17
N SER A 405 12.22 -3.35 -7.59
CA SER A 405 11.64 -2.12 -8.09
C SER A 405 11.67 -1.11 -6.95
N PRO A 406 12.56 -0.10 -6.97
CA PRO A 406 12.59 0.86 -5.88
C PRO A 406 11.29 1.66 -5.83
N PRO A 407 10.94 2.20 -4.64
CA PRO A 407 9.86 3.17 -4.54
C PRO A 407 10.16 4.39 -5.41
N LEU A 408 9.10 5.02 -5.92
CA LEU A 408 9.20 6.25 -6.69
C LEU A 408 9.44 7.41 -5.71
N ILE A 409 10.66 7.91 -5.64
CA ILE A 409 10.98 9.08 -4.82
C ILE A 409 10.61 10.33 -5.61
N ARG A 410 9.74 11.17 -5.04
CA ARG A 410 9.42 12.51 -5.55
C ARG A 410 9.37 13.51 -4.41
N THR A 411 10.12 14.58 -4.58
CA THR A 411 10.18 15.78 -3.73
C THR A 411 9.28 16.88 -4.26
N GLY A 412 8.77 16.76 -5.49
CA GLY A 412 7.96 17.78 -6.14
C GLY A 412 8.77 18.89 -6.80
N ASP A 413 10.10 18.92 -6.60
CA ASP A 413 11.04 19.73 -7.35
C ASP A 413 11.78 18.87 -8.37
N ILE A 414 11.67 19.20 -9.65
CA ILE A 414 12.24 18.40 -10.74
C ILE A 414 13.77 18.34 -10.69
N ASN A 415 14.44 19.37 -10.19
CA ASN A 415 15.90 19.41 -10.11
C ASN A 415 16.39 18.54 -8.96
N ILE A 416 15.73 18.60 -7.81
CA ILE A 416 16.04 17.75 -6.65
C ILE A 416 15.73 16.30 -6.99
N ASP A 417 14.57 16.02 -7.58
CA ASP A 417 14.20 14.69 -8.05
C ASP A 417 15.28 14.13 -8.99
N MET A 418 15.68 14.90 -10.00
CA MET A 418 16.76 14.50 -10.91
C MET A 418 18.10 14.28 -10.21
N GLN A 419 18.43 15.05 -9.17
CA GLN A 419 19.66 14.86 -8.39
C GLN A 419 19.59 13.58 -7.54
N ILE A 420 18.46 13.33 -6.87
CA ILE A 420 18.22 12.08 -6.13
C ILE A 420 18.33 10.89 -7.09
N TYR A 421 17.67 10.94 -8.25
CA TYR A 421 17.75 9.88 -9.26
C TYR A 421 19.19 9.65 -9.76
N ARG A 422 19.97 10.72 -9.95
CA ARG A 422 21.39 10.61 -10.33
C ARG A 422 22.23 9.99 -9.21
N SER A 423 22.00 10.37 -7.95
CA SER A 423 22.71 9.83 -6.79
C SER A 423 22.40 8.34 -6.56
N GLN A 424 21.18 7.90 -6.93
CA GLN A 424 20.74 6.50 -6.83
C GLN A 424 20.98 5.68 -8.10
N ALA A 425 21.60 6.26 -9.13
CA ALA A 425 21.79 5.62 -10.42
C ALA A 425 22.57 4.28 -10.31
N GLU A 426 23.50 4.16 -9.37
CA GLU A 426 24.24 2.90 -9.13
C GLU A 426 23.38 1.82 -8.45
N MET A 427 22.44 2.20 -7.57
CA MET A 427 21.46 1.28 -7.01
C MET A 427 20.49 0.78 -8.10
N LEU A 428 20.02 1.69 -8.95
CA LEU A 428 19.15 1.37 -10.08
C LEU A 428 19.84 0.45 -11.10
N LYS A 429 21.15 0.65 -11.34
CA LYS A 429 21.97 -0.25 -12.18
C LYS A 429 22.10 -1.64 -11.57
N THR A 430 22.35 -1.77 -10.27
CA THR A 430 22.52 -3.09 -9.62
C THR A 430 21.20 -3.86 -9.48
N ALA A 431 20.08 -3.17 -9.19
CA ALA A 431 18.72 -3.72 -9.19
C ALA A 431 18.24 -4.22 -10.57
N SER A 432 19.02 -3.95 -11.63
CA SER A 432 18.68 -4.27 -13.03
C SER A 432 19.40 -5.51 -13.57
N GLN A 433 20.44 -6.03 -12.90
CA GLN A 433 21.30 -7.07 -13.48
C GLN A 433 20.87 -8.51 -13.16
N ALA A 434 20.36 -8.76 -11.96
CA ALA A 434 19.93 -10.09 -11.51
C ALA A 434 18.92 -9.97 -10.36
N LYS A 435 18.29 -11.10 -9.99
CA LYS A 435 17.56 -11.19 -8.71
C LYS A 435 18.56 -11.05 -7.58
N THR A 436 18.23 -10.24 -6.58
CA THR A 436 19.07 -10.04 -5.39
C THR A 436 18.20 -10.11 -4.13
N PRO A 437 18.80 -10.38 -2.95
CA PRO A 437 18.04 -10.47 -1.71
C PRO A 437 17.39 -9.15 -1.25
N MET A 438 17.88 -8.00 -1.71
CA MET A 438 17.44 -6.67 -1.26
C MET A 438 17.29 -6.52 0.25
N LEU A 439 18.31 -6.99 0.98
CA LEU A 439 18.28 -7.05 2.44
C LEU A 439 17.97 -5.69 3.08
N LYS A 440 18.58 -4.60 2.59
CA LYS A 440 18.31 -3.26 3.14
C LYS A 440 16.84 -2.85 3.05
N ASN A 441 16.14 -3.22 1.99
CA ASN A 441 14.71 -2.92 1.81
C ASN A 441 13.84 -3.77 2.75
N LYS A 442 14.20 -5.04 2.94
CA LYS A 442 13.51 -5.91 3.90
C LYS A 442 13.68 -5.38 5.33
N TYR A 443 14.87 -4.94 5.69
CA TYR A 443 15.07 -4.26 6.98
C TYR A 443 14.14 -3.05 7.15
N ILE A 444 13.96 -2.22 6.12
CA ILE A 444 13.00 -1.11 6.20
C ILE A 444 11.57 -1.61 6.45
N SER A 445 11.12 -2.70 5.81
CA SER A 445 9.81 -3.28 6.13
C SER A 445 9.65 -3.74 7.58
N PHE A 446 10.74 -4.15 8.24
CA PHE A 446 10.70 -4.39 9.67
C PHE A 446 10.47 -3.09 10.46
N TYR A 447 11.07 -1.98 10.07
CA TYR A 447 10.98 -0.72 10.81
C TYR A 447 9.74 0.14 10.45
N GLU A 448 9.21 0.02 9.23
CA GLU A 448 8.24 0.97 8.69
C GLU A 448 6.83 0.80 9.27
N TYR A 449 6.34 -0.42 9.53
CA TYR A 449 4.97 -0.59 10.02
C TYR A 449 4.87 -0.30 11.52
N LEU A 450 3.92 0.57 11.88
CA LEU A 450 3.59 0.96 13.25
C LEU A 450 2.15 0.59 13.59
N LEU A 451 1.90 0.28 14.86
CA LEU A 451 0.59 -0.01 15.41
C LEU A 451 0.03 1.24 16.10
N PHE A 452 -1.06 1.79 15.56
CA PHE A 452 -1.87 2.84 16.16
C PHE A 452 -3.11 2.21 16.77
N GLY A 453 -3.23 2.23 18.10
CA GLY A 453 -4.21 1.44 18.84
C GLY A 453 -3.63 0.92 20.14
N ASP A 454 -4.50 0.29 20.93
CA ASP A 454 -4.11 -0.42 22.14
C ASP A 454 -3.46 -1.76 21.77
N PRO A 455 -2.20 -2.04 22.16
CA PRO A 455 -1.57 -3.33 21.86
C PRO A 455 -2.27 -4.52 22.56
N ALA A 456 -3.08 -4.28 23.59
CA ALA A 456 -3.87 -5.31 24.25
C ALA A 456 -5.22 -5.60 23.56
N PHE A 457 -5.58 -4.86 22.52
CA PHE A 457 -6.79 -5.10 21.75
C PHE A 457 -6.79 -6.52 21.15
N ASN A 458 -7.84 -7.29 21.39
CA ASN A 458 -8.09 -8.57 20.74
C ASN A 458 -9.28 -8.40 19.77
N PRO A 459 -9.08 -8.42 18.45
CA PRO A 459 -10.18 -8.25 17.50
C PRO A 459 -11.05 -9.49 17.45
N TYR A 460 -12.35 -9.31 17.19
CA TYR A 460 -13.25 -10.42 16.94
C TYR A 460 -12.84 -11.18 15.67
N ILE A 461 -12.77 -12.50 15.77
CA ILE A 461 -12.59 -13.44 14.65
C ILE A 461 -13.79 -14.40 14.63
N PRO A 462 -14.44 -14.61 13.48
CA PRO A 462 -15.59 -15.50 13.39
C PRO A 462 -15.27 -16.94 13.79
N GLY A 463 -16.06 -17.46 14.73
CA GLY A 463 -15.99 -18.87 15.16
C GLY A 463 -15.06 -19.15 16.34
N GLU A 464 -14.50 -18.11 16.97
CA GLU A 464 -13.84 -18.18 18.28
C GLU A 464 -14.84 -18.20 19.45
#